data_AF-A0A7V3I1D9-F1
#
_entry.id   AF-A0A7V3I1D9-F1
#
_cell.length_a   1.000
_cell.length_b   1.000
_cell.length_c   1.000
_cell.angle_alpha   90.00
_cell.angle_beta   90.00
_cell.angle_gamma   90.00
#
_symmetry.space_group_name_H-M   'P 1'
#
loop_
_entity.id
_entity.type
_entity.pdbx_description
1 polymer ?
#
loop_
_entity_poly.entity_id
_entity_poly.type
_entity_poly.pdbx_seq_one_letter_code
_entity_poly.pdbx_strand_id
1 'polypeptide(L)' 'LGRWGLPVNIGALIYGVAAIVNLAWPREPYKPWYDDYIIAILSVAVVGLGAVYLVLTRADQNSDAPHNDAIPAR' A
#
# COMPACT_ATOMS: atom_id res chain seq x y z
N LEU A 1 14.06 11.72 -14.48
CA LEU A 1 12.92 11.86 -15.43
C LEU A 1 12.58 13.34 -15.50
N GLY A 2 12.63 13.97 -16.67
CA GLY A 2 12.36 15.42 -16.82
C GLY A 2 10.92 15.82 -16.43
N ARG A 3 10.44 16.98 -16.91
CA ARG A 3 9.10 17.56 -16.60
C ARG A 3 7.89 16.59 -16.76
N TRP A 4 8.09 15.46 -17.42
CA TRP A 4 7.10 14.39 -17.62
C TRP A 4 7.03 13.34 -16.51
N GLY A 5 7.99 13.31 -15.57
CA GLY A 5 7.96 12.34 -14.47
C GLY A 5 6.75 12.54 -13.55
N LEU A 6 6.41 13.80 -13.24
CA LEU A 6 5.32 14.13 -12.33
C LEU A 6 3.93 13.79 -12.91
N PRO A 7 3.59 14.17 -14.17
CA PRO A 7 2.34 13.74 -14.80
C PRO A 7 2.19 12.23 -14.90
N VAL A 8 3.26 11.51 -15.28
CA VAL A 8 3.23 10.05 -15.40
C VAL A 8 3.01 9.39 -14.05
N ASN A 9 3.65 9.90 -12.99
CA ASN A 9 3.44 9.37 -11.64
C ASN A 9 2.01 9.58 -11.16
N ILE A 10 1.43 10.75 -11.43
CA ILE A 10 0.01 11.03 -11.14
C ILE A 10 -0.89 10.06 -11.92
N GLY A 11 -0.61 9.83 -13.21
CA GLY A 11 -1.36 8.87 -14.02
C GLY A 11 -1.26 7.44 -13.49
N ALA A 12 -0.06 7.01 -13.09
CA ALA A 12 0.17 5.71 -12.47
C ALA A 12 -0.58 5.56 -11.15
N LEU A 13 -0.60 6.60 -10.32
CA LEU A 13 -1.34 6.62 -9.07
C LEU A 13 -2.85 6.51 -9.31
N ILE A 14 -3.40 7.31 -10.23
CA ILE A 14 -4.82 7.27 -10.60
C ILE A 14 -5.21 5.89 -11.12
N TYR A 15 -4.41 5.33 -12.02
CA TYR A 15 -4.65 3.99 -12.56
C TYR A 15 -4.59 2.92 -11.47
N GLY A 16 -3.59 2.97 -10.58
CA GLY A 16 -3.47 2.05 -9.46
C GLY A 16 -4.69 2.09 -8.54
N VAL A 17 -5.16 3.30 -8.19
CA VAL A 17 -6.38 3.47 -7.38
C VAL A 17 -7.61 2.94 -8.12
N ALA A 18 -7.76 3.24 -9.41
CA ALA A 18 -8.87 2.73 -10.22
C ALA A 18 -8.88 1.20 -10.30
N ALA A 19 -7.70 0.57 -10.43
CA ALA A 19 -7.57 -0.88 -10.45
C ALA A 19 -7.98 -1.51 -9.10
N ILE A 20 -7.57 -0.92 -7.98
CA ILE A 20 -7.96 -1.37 -6.64
C ILE A 20 -9.49 -1.30 -6.49
N VAL A 21 -10.10 -0.17 -6.88
CA VAL A 21 -11.56 0.00 -6.81
C VAL A 21 -12.28 -0.99 -7.72
N ASN A 22 -11.79 -1.21 -8.94
CA ASN A 22 -12.38 -2.15 -9.88
C ASN A 22 -12.36 -3.60 -9.36
N LEU A 23 -11.28 -3.96 -8.66
CA LEU A 23 -11.07 -5.27 -8.06
C LEU A 23 -11.93 -5.47 -6.81
N ALA A 24 -12.07 -4.43 -5.98
CA ALA A 24 -12.91 -4.45 -4.79
C ALA A 24 -14.43 -4.33 -5.10
N TRP A 25 -14.79 -4.14 -6.37
CA TRP A 25 -16.20 -3.98 -6.76
C TRP A 25 -16.92 -5.33 -6.86
N PRO A 26 -17.95 -5.57 -6.02
CA PRO A 26 -18.70 -6.83 -6.01
C PRO A 26 -19.55 -6.95 -7.28
N ARG A 27 -19.53 -8.11 -7.94
CA ARG A 27 -20.27 -8.38 -9.18
C ARG A 27 -21.24 -9.56 -9.08
N GLU A 28 -21.13 -10.40 -8.06
CA GLU A 28 -21.86 -11.68 -8.00
C GLU A 28 -22.60 -11.87 -6.66
N PRO A 29 -23.85 -11.35 -6.55
CA PRO A 29 -24.61 -11.37 -5.29
C PRO A 29 -25.05 -12.77 -4.83
N TYR A 30 -24.81 -13.82 -5.62
CA TYR A 30 -25.20 -15.21 -5.35
C TYR A 30 -24.10 -16.00 -4.61
N LYS A 31 -22.89 -15.46 -4.53
CA LYS A 31 -21.78 -16.08 -3.78
C LYS A 31 -21.80 -15.64 -2.32
N PRO A 32 -21.13 -16.39 -1.42
CA PRO A 32 -20.90 -15.92 -0.06
C PRO A 32 -20.23 -14.54 -0.07
N TRP A 33 -20.73 -13.63 0.76
CA TRP A 33 -20.29 -12.22 0.81
C TRP A 33 -18.76 -12.05 0.94
N TYR A 34 -18.08 -12.98 1.61
CA TYR A 34 -16.63 -12.90 1.80
C TYR A 34 -15.83 -13.09 0.51
N ASP A 35 -16.37 -13.83 -0.48
CA ASP A 35 -15.71 -13.99 -1.79
C ASP A 35 -15.71 -12.68 -2.56
N ASP A 36 -16.82 -11.92 -2.50
CA ASP A 36 -16.97 -10.62 -3.15
C ASP A 36 -16.04 -9.54 -2.54
N TYR A 37 -15.81 -9.62 -1.23
CA TYR A 37 -14.99 -8.65 -0.49
C TYR A 37 -13.59 -9.16 -0.14
N ILE A 38 -13.16 -10.31 -0.68
CA ILE A 38 -11.91 -10.95 -0.27
C ILE A 38 -10.70 -10.01 -0.40
N ILE A 39 -10.67 -9.18 -1.45
CA ILE A 39 -9.61 -8.19 -1.66
C ILE A 39 -9.63 -7.09 -0.58
N ALA A 40 -10.81 -6.57 -0.23
CA ALA A 40 -10.94 -5.56 0.83
C ALA A 40 -10.58 -6.14 2.20
N ILE A 41 -11.01 -7.36 2.49
CA ILE A 41 -10.70 -8.05 3.75
C ILE A 41 -9.20 -8.31 3.88
N LEU A 42 -8.57 -8.87 2.83
CA LEU A 42 -7.14 -9.19 2.85
C LEU A 42 -6.28 -7.93 2.89
N SER A 43 -6.65 -6.88 2.16
CA SER A 43 -5.92 -5.60 2.21
C SER A 43 -5.96 -4.97 3.61
N VAL A 44 -7.13 -4.94 4.27
CA VAL A 44 -7.25 -4.49 5.66
C VAL A 44 -6.45 -5.38 6.60
N ALA A 45 -6.47 -6.71 6.41
CA ALA A 45 -5.70 -7.63 7.23
C ALA A 45 -4.19 -7.41 7.12
N VAL A 46 -3.66 -7.24 5.90
CA VAL A 46 -2.23 -7.00 5.66
C VAL A 46 -1.80 -5.65 6.23
N VAL A 47 -2.55 -4.59 5.96
CA VAL A 47 -2.26 -3.24 6.50
C VAL A 47 -2.36 -3.25 8.03
N GLY A 48 -3.37 -3.93 8.58
CA GLY A 48 -3.54 -4.11 10.02
C GLY A 48 -2.38 -4.87 10.66
N LEU A 49 -1.93 -5.98 10.07
CA LEU A 49 -0.75 -6.71 10.55
C LEU A 49 0.51 -5.84 10.51
N GLY A 50 0.72 -5.11 9.41
CA GLY A 50 1.85 -4.19 9.29
C GLY A 50 1.81 -3.08 10.35
N ALA A 51 0.65 -2.49 10.59
CA ALA A 51 0.47 -1.49 11.64
C ALA A 51 0.69 -2.07 13.03
N VAL A 52 0.14 -3.26 13.33
CA VAL A 52 0.38 -3.97 14.60
C VAL A 52 1.86 -4.28 14.78
N TYR A 53 2.54 -4.75 13.72
CA TYR A 53 3.99 -4.98 13.73
C TYR A 53 4.75 -3.70 14.08
N LEU A 54 4.45 -2.58 13.40
CA LEU A 54 5.09 -1.29 13.68
C LEU A 54 4.84 -0.82 15.11
N VAL A 55 3.61 -0.93 15.62
CA VAL A 55 3.27 -0.50 16.99
C VAL A 55 3.95 -1.36 18.04
N LEU A 56 3.99 -2.68 17.86
CA LEU A 56 4.58 -3.61 18.83
C LEU A 56 6.11 -3.56 18.82
N THR A 57 6.71 -3.54 17.63
CA THR A 57 8.19 -3.55 17.50
C THR A 57 8.79 -2.15 17.62
N ARG A 58 7.98 -1.10 17.44
CA ARG A 58 8.43 0.30 17.31
C ARG A 58 9.63 0.40 16.38
N ALA A 59 9.57 -0.31 15.27
CA ALA A 59 10.67 -0.39 14.31
C ALA A 59 11.06 0.99 13.75
N ASP A 60 10.14 1.96 13.80
CA ASP A 60 10.39 3.36 13.47
C ASP A 60 11.34 4.05 14.47
N GLN A 61 11.32 3.65 15.74
CA GLN A 61 12.12 4.25 16.81
C GLN A 61 13.40 3.45 17.13
N ASN A 62 13.38 2.15 16.86
CA ASN A 62 14.48 1.23 17.18
C ASN A 62 15.53 1.11 16.05
N SER A 63 15.66 2.13 15.22
CA SER A 63 16.67 2.16 14.16
C SER A 63 17.94 2.85 14.66
N ASP A 64 19.03 2.09 14.81
CA ASP A 64 20.38 2.60 15.07
C ASP A 64 21.06 3.15 13.80
N ALA A 65 20.33 3.25 12.68
CA ALA A 65 20.85 3.79 11.45
C ALA A 65 21.26 5.26 11.63
N PRO A 66 22.51 5.63 11.30
CA PRO A 66 22.93 7.02 11.30
C PRO A 66 22.00 7.85 10.43
N HIS A 67 21.61 9.03 10.92
CA HIS A 67 20.91 9.98 10.07
C HIS A 67 21.79 10.23 8.85
N ASN A 68 21.22 10.09 7.64
CA ASN A 68 21.92 10.18 6.36
C ASN A 68 22.64 8.91 5.85
N ASP A 69 22.36 7.71 6.38
CA ASP A 69 22.98 6.46 5.85
C ASP A 69 22.68 6.20 4.36
N ALA A 70 21.55 6.71 3.86
CA ALA A 70 21.07 6.51 2.51
C ALA A 70 21.76 7.44 1.49
N ILE A 71 22.52 8.44 1.94
CA ILE A 71 23.32 9.30 1.06
C ILE A 71 24.76 8.79 1.06
N PRO A 72 25.28 8.30 -0.08
CA PRO A 72 26.67 7.89 -0.16
C PRO A 72 27.60 9.07 0.17
N ALA A 73 28.50 8.85 1.14
CA ALA A 73 29.61 9.77 1.37
C ALA A 73 30.49 9.74 0.12
N ARG A 74 30.66 10.93 -0.46
CA ARG A 74 31.24 11.22 -1.77
C ARG A 74 32.44 10.36 -2.19
#